data_AF-A0A830DPS8-F1
#
_entry.id   AF-A0A830DPS8-F1
#
_cell.length_a   1.000
_cell.length_b   1.000
_cell.length_c   1.000
_cell.angle_alpha   90.00
_cell.angle_beta   90.00
_cell.angle_gamma   90.00
#
_symmetry.space_group_name_H-M   'P 1'
#
loop_
_entity.id
_entity.type
_entity.pdbx_description
1 polymer ?
#
loop_
_entity_poly.entity_id
_entity_poly.type
_entity_poly.pdbx_seq_one_letter_code
_entity_poly.pdbx_strand_id
1 'polypeptide(L)'
;MEQAVEDGVDVLSISLGGEPMPYYYDGIAIGAFGAIKKGVIVSTSAGNEGPSSYTVTNVAPWMMTVAASSTDRSLVAQLRLGDGKIFSGASLFSGKPTKQLPLVVLNFLFKY
;
A
#
# COMPACT_ATOMS: atom_id res chain seq x y z
N MET A 1 5.05 -11.02 17.21
CA MET A 1 5.62 -9.83 17.87
C MET A 1 6.38 -10.23 19.12
N GLU A 2 5.78 -11.02 20.01
CA GLU A 2 6.43 -11.50 21.25
C GLU A 2 7.81 -12.11 21.03
N GLN A 3 7.92 -13.11 20.14
CA GLN A 3 9.21 -13.72 19.80
C GLN A 3 10.25 -12.69 19.32
N ALA A 4 9.86 -11.77 18.42
CA ALA A 4 10.79 -10.75 17.93
C ALA A 4 11.30 -9.82 19.05
N VAL A 5 10.46 -9.53 20.04
CA VAL A 5 10.89 -8.76 21.20
C VAL A 5 11.80 -9.57 22.11
N GLU A 6 11.57 -10.87 22.27
CA GLU A 6 12.49 -11.78 22.98
C GLU A 6 13.83 -11.93 22.27
N ASP A 7 13.82 -11.89 20.94
CA ASP A 7 15.02 -11.89 20.09
C ASP A 7 15.80 -10.56 20.19
N GLY A 8 15.27 -9.56 20.90
CA GLY A 8 15.97 -8.32 21.24
C GLY A 8 15.95 -7.26 20.13
N VAL A 9 14.91 -7.21 19.29
CA VAL A 9 14.78 -6.16 18.27
C VAL A 9 14.48 -4.79 18.87
N ASP A 10 14.98 -3.73 18.25
CA ASP A 10 14.69 -2.34 18.65
C ASP A 10 13.42 -1.78 18.01
N VAL A 11 13.07 -2.27 16.81
CA VAL A 11 11.94 -1.78 16.00
C VAL A 11 11.20 -2.95 15.35
N LEU A 12 9.87 -2.86 15.35
CA LEU A 12 8.97 -3.71 14.56
C LEU A 12 8.37 -2.93 13.40
N SER A 13 8.49 -3.47 12.18
CA SER A 13 7.87 -2.93 10.98
C SER A 13 6.77 -3.88 10.51
N ILE A 14 5.51 -3.43 10.60
CA ILE A 14 4.32 -4.26 10.39
C ILE A 14 3.46 -3.67 9.27
N SER A 15 3.60 -4.19 8.06
CA SER A 15 2.77 -3.84 6.91
C SER A 15 1.55 -4.76 6.81
N LEU A 16 0.78 -4.83 7.89
CA LEU A 16 -0.44 -5.62 8.02
C LEU A 16 -1.51 -4.77 8.70
N GLY A 17 -2.77 -5.10 8.45
CA GLY A 17 -3.92 -4.43 9.04
C GLY A 17 -5.20 -5.21 8.71
N GLY A 18 -6.28 -4.86 9.39
CA GLY A 18 -7.62 -5.38 9.13
C GLY A 18 -8.66 -4.31 9.41
N GLU A 19 -9.94 -4.68 9.41
CA GLU A 19 -11.00 -3.73 9.75
C GLU A 19 -10.76 -3.10 11.14
N PRO A 20 -10.99 -1.78 11.30
CA PRO A 20 -10.83 -1.12 12.60
C PRO A 20 -11.74 -1.77 13.64
N MET A 21 -11.17 -2.18 14.76
CA MET A 21 -11.89 -2.84 15.84
C MET A 21 -11.39 -2.36 17.21
N PRO A 22 -12.15 -2.60 18.30
CA PRO A 22 -11.70 -2.24 19.63
C PRO A 22 -10.34 -2.88 19.97
N TYR A 23 -9.44 -2.11 20.60
CA TYR A 23 -8.03 -2.51 20.80
C TYR A 23 -7.82 -3.84 21.51
N TYR A 24 -8.72 -4.20 22.43
CA TYR A 24 -8.66 -5.45 23.18
C TYR A 24 -9.07 -6.68 22.35
N TYR A 25 -9.52 -6.49 21.12
CA TYR A 25 -9.84 -7.55 20.18
C TYR A 25 -8.92 -7.51 18.94
N ASP A 26 -8.14 -6.44 18.78
CA ASP A 26 -7.14 -6.30 17.72
C ASP A 26 -5.80 -6.92 18.15
N GLY A 27 -5.44 -8.04 17.52
CA GLY A 27 -4.18 -8.75 17.78
C GLY A 27 -2.93 -7.92 17.47
N ILE A 28 -3.00 -6.99 16.51
CA ILE A 28 -1.89 -6.08 16.20
C ILE A 28 -1.76 -5.05 17.33
N ALA A 29 -2.86 -4.46 17.78
CA ALA A 29 -2.85 -3.50 18.88
C ALA A 29 -2.34 -4.13 20.18
N ILE A 30 -2.80 -5.33 20.53
CA ILE A 30 -2.36 -6.07 21.73
C ILE A 30 -0.85 -6.37 21.64
N GLY A 31 -0.39 -6.94 20.53
CA GLY A 31 1.02 -7.27 20.33
C GLY A 31 1.90 -6.02 20.38
N ALA A 32 1.45 -4.92 19.75
CA ALA A 32 2.19 -3.66 19.74
C ALA A 32 2.30 -3.04 21.13
N PHE A 33 1.25 -3.14 21.95
CA PHE A 33 1.27 -2.67 23.33
C PHE A 33 2.32 -3.43 24.17
N GLY A 34 2.40 -4.75 23.99
CA GLY A 34 3.41 -5.59 24.64
C GLY A 34 4.84 -5.22 24.22
N ALA A 35 5.05 -4.94 22.93
CA ALA A 35 6.35 -4.52 22.39
C ALA A 35 6.79 -3.14 22.94
N ILE A 36 5.90 -2.15 22.92
CA ILE A 36 6.17 -0.79 23.43
C ILE A 36 6.52 -0.82 24.92
N LYS A 37 5.84 -1.65 25.73
CA LYS A 37 6.19 -1.84 27.14
C LYS A 37 7.61 -2.35 27.38
N LYS A 38 8.18 -3.07 26.42
CA LYS A 38 9.55 -3.57 26.45
C LYS A 38 10.53 -2.63 25.74
N GLY A 39 10.11 -1.42 25.38
CA GLY A 39 10.95 -0.39 24.75
C GLY A 39 11.09 -0.52 23.23
N VAL A 40 10.30 -1.39 22.58
CA VAL A 40 10.37 -1.64 21.15
C VAL A 40 9.34 -0.77 20.40
N ILE A 41 9.81 0.06 19.47
CA ILE A 41 8.93 0.93 18.66
C ILE A 41 8.22 0.10 17.59
N VAL A 42 6.94 0.38 17.35
CA VAL A 42 6.13 -0.35 16.35
C VAL A 42 5.63 0.60 15.26
N SER A 43 6.09 0.37 14.04
CA SER A 43 5.63 1.05 12.82
C SER A 43 4.58 0.20 12.11
N THR A 44 3.45 0.80 11.75
CA THR A 44 2.32 0.13 11.07
C THR A 44 1.83 0.92 9.87
N SER A 45 1.21 0.27 8.89
CA SER A 45 0.60 0.96 7.73
C SER A 45 -0.80 1.49 8.05
N ALA A 46 -1.19 2.63 7.49
CA ALA A 46 -2.54 3.19 7.67
C ALA A 46 -3.66 2.37 6.98
N GLY A 47 -3.33 1.59 5.95
CA GLY A 47 -4.29 0.92 5.07
C GLY A 47 -4.29 1.51 3.65
N ASN A 48 -4.92 0.81 2.71
CA ASN A 48 -5.02 1.20 1.29
C ASN A 48 -6.48 1.45 0.85
N GLU A 49 -7.42 1.48 1.79
CA GLU A 49 -8.87 1.57 1.58
C GLU A 49 -9.37 3.01 1.39
N GLY A 50 -8.46 3.99 1.34
CA GLY A 50 -8.79 5.37 0.99
C GLY A 50 -9.41 5.51 -0.41
N PRO A 51 -9.78 6.74 -0.83
CA PRO A 51 -9.47 8.02 -0.22
C PRO A 51 -10.58 8.58 0.70
N SER A 52 -11.66 7.83 0.92
CA SER A 52 -12.78 8.26 1.77
C SER A 52 -12.32 8.48 3.22
N SER A 53 -13.03 9.34 3.95
CA SER A 53 -12.79 9.54 5.38
C SER A 53 -13.05 8.25 6.18
N TYR A 54 -12.36 8.08 7.32
CA TYR A 54 -12.53 6.98 8.27
C TYR A 54 -12.12 5.58 7.77
N THR A 55 -11.13 5.51 6.88
CA THR A 55 -10.62 4.24 6.33
C THR A 55 -9.29 3.77 6.95
N VAL A 56 -8.80 4.43 8.01
CA VAL A 56 -7.54 4.07 8.69
C VAL A 56 -7.77 2.89 9.64
N THR A 57 -6.88 1.90 9.61
CA THR A 57 -7.05 0.62 10.33
C THR A 57 -6.25 0.53 11.64
N ASN A 58 -4.94 0.72 11.57
CA ASN A 58 -4.03 0.60 12.71
C ASN A 58 -4.05 1.86 13.59
N VAL A 59 -5.10 2.08 14.38
CA VAL A 59 -5.35 3.37 15.08
C VAL A 59 -4.96 3.41 16.56
N ALA A 60 -4.38 2.34 17.11
CA ALA A 60 -4.00 2.34 18.53
C ALA A 60 -2.90 3.37 18.82
N PRO A 61 -3.01 4.14 19.93
CA PRO A 61 -2.19 5.34 20.16
C PRO A 61 -0.70 5.05 20.44
N TRP A 62 -0.35 3.81 20.71
CA TRP A 62 1.04 3.37 20.92
C TRP A 62 1.72 2.88 19.63
N MET A 63 1.04 2.96 18.48
CA MET A 63 1.60 2.59 17.18
C MET A 63 1.95 3.85 16.38
N MET A 64 3.05 3.78 15.62
CA MET A 64 3.36 4.78 14.62
C MET A 64 2.70 4.37 13.30
N THR A 65 1.53 4.95 13.04
CA THR A 65 0.71 4.65 11.85
C THR A 65 1.13 5.52 10.66
N VAL A 66 1.58 4.88 9.58
CA VAL A 66 2.24 5.54 8.44
C VAL A 66 1.33 5.56 7.21
N ALA A 67 1.10 6.75 6.65
CA ALA A 67 0.39 6.95 5.39
C ALA A 67 1.32 6.79 4.18
N ALA A 68 0.75 6.61 2.99
CA ALA A 68 1.50 6.53 1.74
C ALA A 68 1.51 7.88 1.01
N SER A 69 2.66 8.24 0.43
CA SER A 69 2.81 9.39 -0.46
C SER A 69 3.63 9.00 -1.69
N SER A 70 3.53 9.79 -2.75
CA SER A 70 4.38 9.64 -3.94
C SER A 70 5.77 10.25 -3.71
N THR A 71 6.74 9.80 -4.51
CA THR A 71 8.06 10.44 -4.63
C THR A 71 8.11 11.27 -5.93
N ASP A 72 9.22 11.96 -6.17
CA ASP A 72 9.49 12.70 -7.42
C ASP A 72 9.69 11.77 -8.64
N ARG A 73 10.05 10.51 -8.41
CA ARG A 73 10.26 9.52 -9.47
C ARG A 73 8.93 9.08 -10.09
N SER A 74 8.88 9.10 -11.42
CA SER A 74 7.80 8.50 -12.22
C SER A 74 8.31 7.40 -13.14
N LEU A 75 7.51 6.35 -13.34
CA LEU A 75 7.82 5.22 -14.21
C LEU A 75 6.98 5.34 -15.48
N VAL A 76 7.48 6.18 -16.38
CA VAL A 76 6.78 6.60 -17.60
C VAL A 76 6.87 5.52 -18.66
N ALA A 77 5.72 5.18 -19.24
CA ALA A 77 5.61 4.33 -20.42
C ALA A 77 5.07 5.14 -21.59
N GLN A 78 5.70 5.05 -22.76
CA GLN A 78 5.23 5.74 -23.97
C GLN A 78 4.40 4.80 -24.83
N LEU A 79 3.18 5.23 -25.16
CA LEU A 79 2.31 4.58 -26.12
C LEU A 79 2.40 5.35 -27.45
N ARG A 80 2.90 4.68 -28.50
CA ARG A 80 2.86 5.21 -29.87
C ARG A 80 1.74 4.53 -30.66
N LEU A 81 0.82 5.32 -31.17
CA LEU A 81 -0.28 4.86 -32.02
C LEU A 81 0.14 4.72 -33.49
N GLY A 82 -0.71 4.06 -34.28
CA GLY A 82 -0.51 3.91 -35.74
C GLY A 82 -0.56 5.22 -36.52
N ASP A 83 -1.25 6.24 -36.00
CA ASP A 83 -1.30 7.59 -36.57
C ASP A 83 -0.10 8.47 -36.17
N GLY A 84 0.89 7.89 -35.47
CA GLY A 84 2.10 8.59 -35.03
C GLY A 84 1.94 9.38 -33.72
N LYS A 85 0.73 9.49 -33.16
CA LYS A 85 0.54 10.14 -31.85
C LYS A 85 1.25 9.38 -30.74
N ILE A 86 1.82 10.12 -29.80
CA ILE A 86 2.53 9.58 -28.64
C ILE A 86 1.82 10.05 -27.37
N PHE A 87 1.55 9.11 -26.47
CA PHE A 87 0.95 9.36 -25.17
C PHE A 87 1.88 8.86 -24.06
N SER A 88 2.00 9.65 -22.99
CA SER A 88 2.71 9.24 -21.78
C SER A 88 1.72 8.63 -20.79
N GLY A 89 1.97 7.38 -20.40
CA GLY A 89 1.28 6.69 -19.32
C GLY A 89 2.27 6.21 -18.26
N ALA A 90 1.84 5.29 -17.42
CA ALA A 90 2.68 4.66 -16.40
C ALA A 90 2.71 3.14 -16.58
N SER A 91 3.89 2.52 -16.45
CA SER A 91 4.03 1.06 -16.45
C SER A 91 5.31 0.64 -15.74
N LEU A 92 5.28 -0.56 -15.15
CA LEU A 92 6.45 -1.25 -14.59
C LEU A 92 7.07 -2.26 -15.57
N PHE A 93 6.57 -2.34 -16.80
CA PHE A 93 7.03 -3.32 -17.78
C PHE A 93 8.51 -3.11 -18.11
N SER A 94 9.33 -4.15 -17.87
CA SER A 94 10.78 -4.14 -18.04
C SER A 94 11.27 -4.97 -19.23
N GLY A 95 10.35 -5.48 -20.05
CA GLY A 95 10.68 -6.29 -21.22
C GLY A 95 11.00 -5.47 -22.47
N LYS A 96 11.18 -6.16 -23.61
CA LYS A 96 11.35 -5.50 -24.90
C LYS A 96 10.06 -4.79 -25.31
N PRO A 97 10.14 -3.59 -25.91
CA PRO A 97 8.97 -2.91 -26.45
C PRO A 97 8.15 -3.84 -27.35
N THR A 98 6.83 -3.73 -27.28
CA THR A 98 5.94 -4.46 -28.18
C THR A 98 6.16 -4.00 -29.62
N LYS A 99 5.97 -4.92 -30.58
CA LYS A 99 5.80 -4.53 -31.98
C LYS A 99 4.50 -3.75 -32.13
N GLN A 100 4.34 -3.04 -33.24
CA GLN A 100 3.07 -2.42 -33.59
C GLN A 100 1.97 -3.50 -33.67
N LEU A 101 0.93 -3.37 -32.85
CA LEU A 101 -0.21 -4.29 -32.81
C LEU A 101 -1.49 -3.53 -33.17
N PRO A 102 -2.49 -4.19 -33.79
CA PRO A 102 -3.81 -3.60 -33.99
C PRO A 102 -4.43 -3.16 -32.65
N LEU A 103 -4.91 -1.92 -32.58
CA LEU A 103 -5.65 -1.43 -31.42
C LEU A 103 -7.11 -1.81 -31.57
N VAL A 104 -7.65 -2.54 -30.58
CA VAL A 104 -9.07 -2.91 -30.53
C VAL A 104 -9.70 -2.23 -29.32
N VAL A 105 -10.76 -1.45 -29.55
CA VAL A 105 -11.52 -0.80 -28.48
C VAL A 105 -12.69 -1.70 -28.13
N LEU A 106 -12.66 -2.27 -26.92
CA LEU A 106 -13.80 -3.00 -26.37
C LEU A 106 -14.80 -2.00 -25.79
N ASN A 107 -15.86 -1.70 -26.54
CA ASN A 107 -16.98 -0.94 -26.02
C ASN A 107 -17.87 -1.85 -25.17
N PHE A 108 -17.64 -1.86 -23.86
CA PHE A 108 -18.64 -2.37 -22.91
C PHE A 108 -19.76 -1.33 -22.82
N LEU A 109 -20.77 -1.48 -23.68
CA LEU A 109 -22.04 -0.77 -23.54
C LEU A 109 -22.73 -1.29 -22.27
N PHE A 110 -22.60 -0.57 -21.16
CA PHE A 110 -23.61 -0.63 -20.11
C PHE A 110 -24.89 0.01 -20.67
N LYS A 111 -25.73 -0.81 -21.30
CA LYS A 111 -27.14 -0.48 -21.52
C LYS A 111 -27.82 -0.52 -20.15
N TYR A 112 -28.18 0.65 -19.64
CA TYR A 112 -29.26 0.78 -18.65
C TYR A 112 -30.60 0.59 -19.34
#